data_AF-A0A7C7Y440-F1
#
_entry.id   AF-A0A7C7Y440-F1
#
_cell.length_a   1.000
_cell.length_b   1.000
_cell.length_c   1.000
_cell.angle_alpha   90.00
_cell.angle_beta   90.00
_cell.angle_gamma   90.00
#
_symmetry.space_group_name_H-M   'P 1'
#
loop_
_entity.id
_entity.type
_entity.pdbx_description
1 polymer ?
#
loop_
_entity_poly.entity_id
_entity_poly.type
_entity_poly.pdbx_seq_one_letter_code
_entity_poly.pdbx_strand_id
1 'polypeptide(L)'
;MNSYPRPAISAIVVNFNAGAFLGLCINRIRKSNPAVELIVVDNHSKDISKVWALGCNGRQNEKYIQNDRNLGFSAAVNIGATVASGDILVVINPDCLVWPHTIDRLCRLLRDQQEVALVGGLVFGIHGREQVGCRRYDVTPMRSIGKMLGKLLPLKNIPTIDMTNEPIPKNIIDVDAVSGSFFAVRKSVYNELSGLDEDYFLHFEDLDFCRRVRKAGYRVVFDPDVSAVHVGAVSSGVKSIEIIRYKHHSLKTYFGKHLNRYSLTACVVSIMSQLHVWIRCLYELVKPEMRFNKDADQFEGTWSATNGNEVFVIGDQCRLLRSVVIRLAARGYVVVVETNDPETAPRIPRVSWVTSEYTAKVPEKDCPEFDWILCLGYAGKLKVYQKRFAHRKLGTQLLIETGVKSKVVDQSDTIKKAIVVETGDDWLQRGSLSLWLWPSNTNRRKVEKLSINDELVTSQGLSQEGRPVSDSHQQVHVDDISELCIDVLAGISEQESDTCTQQILKDCMDRFNQRIRPLYN
;
A
#
# COMPACT_ATOMS: atom_id res chain seq x y z
N MET A 1 -15.29 28.84 30.82
CA MET A 1 -14.33 28.02 30.06
C MET A 1 -15.07 26.78 29.61
N ASN A 2 -15.29 26.59 28.31
CA ASN A 2 -15.89 25.34 27.81
C ASN A 2 -14.89 24.22 28.06
N SER A 3 -15.17 23.36 29.03
CA SER A 3 -14.40 22.15 29.30
C SER A 3 -14.65 21.17 28.17
N TYR A 4 -13.84 21.25 27.11
CA TYR A 4 -13.83 20.23 26.08
C TYR A 4 -13.49 18.88 26.74
N PRO A 5 -14.21 17.79 26.38
CA PRO A 5 -13.90 16.48 26.92
C PRO A 5 -12.45 16.13 26.56
N ARG A 6 -11.72 15.61 27.55
CA ARG A 6 -10.33 15.16 27.39
C ARG A 6 -10.28 14.12 26.26
N PRO A 7 -9.41 14.26 25.26
CA PRO A 7 -9.34 13.29 24.16
C PRO A 7 -8.89 11.94 24.72
N ALA A 8 -9.54 10.86 24.30
CA ALA A 8 -9.23 9.50 24.78
C ALA A 8 -7.95 8.93 24.13
N ILE A 9 -7.56 9.45 22.96
CA ILE A 9 -6.46 8.95 22.13
C ILE A 9 -5.54 10.12 21.76
N SER A 10 -4.23 9.90 21.86
CA SER A 10 -3.19 10.83 21.37
C SER A 10 -2.32 10.17 20.31
N ALA A 11 -2.35 10.70 19.09
CA ALA A 11 -1.45 10.34 18.00
C ALA A 11 -0.14 11.14 18.12
N ILE A 12 1.00 10.44 18.19
CA ILE A 12 2.34 11.00 18.28
C ILE A 12 3.05 10.78 16.95
N VAL A 13 3.48 11.87 16.32
CA VAL A 13 4.20 11.88 15.05
C VAL A 13 5.58 12.51 15.25
N VAL A 14 6.63 11.71 15.06
CA VAL A 14 8.01 12.20 15.11
C VAL A 14 8.45 12.60 13.71
N ASN A 15 8.77 13.88 13.52
CA ASN A 15 9.19 14.42 12.23
C ASN A 15 10.71 14.62 12.17
N PHE A 16 11.33 14.16 11.08
CA PHE A 16 12.70 14.53 10.72
C PHE A 16 12.88 14.52 9.20
N ASN A 17 12.86 15.71 8.61
CA ASN A 17 13.01 15.95 7.16
C ASN A 17 12.08 15.07 6.29
N ALA A 18 10.81 14.93 6.66
CA ALA A 18 9.83 14.08 5.97
C ALA A 18 9.18 14.73 4.74
N GLY A 19 9.59 15.94 4.36
CA GLY A 19 9.06 16.68 3.23
C GLY A 19 7.54 16.91 3.27
N ALA A 20 6.89 16.70 2.13
CA ALA A 20 5.44 16.85 1.97
C ALA A 20 4.63 15.73 2.65
N PHE A 21 5.24 14.57 2.93
CA PHE A 21 4.55 13.44 3.54
C PHE A 21 3.99 13.77 4.92
N LEU A 22 4.69 14.60 5.70
CA LEU A 22 4.17 15.04 6.99
C LEU A 22 2.83 15.77 6.83
N GLY A 23 2.70 16.64 5.83
CA GLY A 23 1.44 17.34 5.55
C GLY A 23 0.31 16.36 5.24
N LEU A 24 0.58 15.33 4.43
CA LEU A 24 -0.38 14.27 4.13
C LEU A 24 -0.75 13.47 5.38
N CYS A 25 0.22 13.05 6.19
CA CYS A 25 0.02 12.32 7.44
C CYS A 25 -0.86 13.12 8.42
N ILE A 26 -0.52 14.38 8.68
CA ILE A 26 -1.30 15.30 9.53
C ILE A 26 -2.74 15.41 9.02
N ASN A 27 -2.93 15.62 7.71
CA ASN A 27 -4.26 15.76 7.13
C ASN A 27 -5.09 14.47 7.24
N ARG A 28 -4.46 13.30 7.21
CA ARG A 28 -5.14 12.00 7.44
C ARG A 28 -5.54 11.83 8.90
N ILE A 29 -4.66 12.14 9.84
CA ILE A 29 -4.95 12.07 11.27
C ILE A 29 -6.06 13.06 11.67
N ARG A 30 -6.07 14.27 11.10
CA ARG A 30 -7.15 15.26 11.33
C ARG A 30 -8.52 14.78 10.87
N LYS A 31 -8.58 13.86 9.91
CA LYS A 31 -9.82 13.24 9.41
C LYS A 31 -10.22 12.00 10.21
N SER A 32 -9.50 11.63 11.25
CA SER A 32 -9.86 10.49 12.10
C SER A 32 -11.20 10.68 12.78
N ASN A 33 -11.97 9.60 12.88
CA ASN A 33 -13.26 9.54 13.53
C ASN A 33 -13.29 8.35 14.51
N PRO A 34 -13.43 8.60 15.83
CA PRO A 34 -13.52 9.92 16.46
C PRO A 34 -12.23 10.74 16.30
N ALA A 35 -12.35 12.05 16.51
CA ALA A 35 -11.20 12.95 16.50
C ALA A 35 -10.21 12.59 17.62
N VAL A 36 -8.92 12.71 17.34
CA VAL A 36 -7.82 12.38 18.26
C VAL A 36 -6.96 13.60 18.55
N GLU A 37 -6.24 13.60 19.66
CA GLU A 37 -5.18 14.59 19.89
C GLU A 37 -3.99 14.29 18.97
N LEU A 38 -3.47 15.30 18.26
CA LEU A 38 -2.29 15.15 17.41
C LEU A 38 -1.09 15.86 18.06
N ILE A 39 0.03 15.16 18.20
CA ILE A 39 1.26 15.67 18.79
C ILE A 39 2.38 15.47 17.78
N VAL A 40 2.89 16.56 17.24
CA VAL A 40 4.02 16.55 16.29
C VAL A 40 5.29 16.96 17.03
N VAL A 41 6.26 16.05 17.09
CA VAL A 41 7.59 16.28 17.68
C VAL A 41 8.60 16.39 16.56
N ASP A 42 9.10 17.60 16.29
CA ASP A 42 10.07 17.88 15.24
C ASP A 42 11.51 17.75 15.75
N ASN A 43 12.25 16.79 15.21
CA ASN A 43 13.65 16.50 15.52
C ASN A 43 14.63 17.42 14.78
N HIS A 44 14.37 18.73 14.80
CA HIS A 44 15.20 19.75 14.14
C HIS A 44 15.22 19.62 12.61
N SER A 45 14.03 19.58 11.98
CA SER A 45 13.93 19.48 10.52
C SER A 45 14.32 20.79 9.83
N LYS A 46 14.89 20.68 8.63
CA LYS A 46 15.36 21.81 7.80
C LYS A 46 14.65 21.93 6.45
N ASP A 47 13.79 20.97 6.12
CA ASP A 47 13.02 20.96 4.88
C ASP A 47 11.60 21.52 5.07
N ILE A 48 10.75 21.37 4.06
CA ILE A 48 9.37 21.86 4.07
C ILE A 48 8.50 21.21 5.16
N SER A 49 8.88 20.04 5.70
CA SER A 49 8.11 19.37 6.78
C SER A 49 7.98 20.25 8.03
N LYS A 50 8.96 21.13 8.27
CA LYS A 50 8.89 22.10 9.36
C LYS A 50 7.67 23.02 9.26
N VAL A 51 7.30 23.45 8.06
CA VAL A 51 6.13 24.32 7.85
C VAL A 51 4.84 23.58 8.19
N TRP A 52 4.73 22.31 7.78
CA TRP A 52 3.59 21.46 8.13
C TRP A 52 3.47 21.25 9.64
N ALA A 53 4.60 21.00 10.32
CA ALA A 53 4.65 20.83 11.77
C ALA A 53 4.27 22.11 12.53
N LEU A 54 4.80 23.26 12.12
CA LEU A 54 4.46 24.57 12.69
C LEU A 54 2.97 24.88 12.53
N GLY A 55 2.34 24.40 11.44
CA GLY A 55 0.91 24.52 11.20
C GLY A 55 0.03 23.82 12.24
N CYS A 56 0.57 22.96 13.11
CA CYS A 56 -0.16 22.37 14.26
C CYS A 56 -0.18 23.29 15.48
N ASN A 57 0.69 24.30 15.54
CA ASN A 57 0.79 25.17 16.71
C ASN A 57 -0.48 26.01 16.92
N GLY A 58 -1.01 26.01 18.15
CA GLY A 58 -2.20 26.79 18.52
C GLY A 58 -3.55 26.25 18.01
N ARG A 59 -3.58 25.07 17.37
CA ARG A 59 -4.83 24.43 16.96
C ARG A 59 -5.42 23.60 18.10
N GLN A 60 -6.75 23.53 18.16
CA GLN A 60 -7.44 22.73 19.15
C GLN A 60 -7.09 21.24 19.01
N ASN A 61 -6.76 20.58 20.13
CA ASN A 61 -6.33 19.18 20.17
C ASN A 61 -5.08 18.88 19.34
N GLU A 62 -4.26 19.88 19.03
CA GLU A 62 -2.97 19.69 18.37
C GLU A 62 -1.85 20.30 19.21
N LYS A 63 -0.69 19.65 19.21
CA LYS A 63 0.52 20.10 19.90
C LYS A 63 1.70 20.01 18.95
N TYR A 64 2.55 21.03 18.99
CA TYR A 64 3.82 21.08 18.29
C TYR A 64 4.96 21.21 19.30
N ILE A 65 5.96 20.35 19.19
CA ILE A 65 7.18 20.39 20.00
C ILE A 65 8.37 20.41 19.04
N GLN A 66 9.26 21.38 19.21
CA GLN A 66 10.50 21.46 18.44
C GLN A 66 11.68 21.09 19.33
N ASN A 67 12.49 20.12 18.89
CA ASN A 67 13.77 19.82 19.52
C ASN A 67 14.90 20.66 18.88
N ASP A 68 15.91 20.99 19.68
CA ASP A 68 17.06 21.78 19.23
C ASP A 68 18.04 20.97 18.36
N ARG A 69 17.92 19.64 18.38
CA ARG A 69 18.69 18.70 17.57
C ARG A 69 17.88 17.43 17.32
N ASN A 70 18.35 16.57 16.43
CA ASN A 70 17.77 15.24 16.27
C ASN A 70 18.14 14.36 17.48
N LEU A 71 17.15 14.04 18.33
CA LEU A 71 17.32 13.21 19.53
C LEU A 71 17.14 11.71 19.25
N GLY A 72 16.82 11.34 18.01
CA GLY A 72 16.41 9.98 17.66
C GLY A 72 14.92 9.76 17.85
N PHE A 73 14.45 8.60 17.40
CA PHE A 73 13.04 8.25 17.39
C PHE A 73 12.50 8.02 18.81
N SER A 74 13.17 7.18 19.63
CA SER A 74 12.71 6.82 20.97
C SER A 74 12.52 8.03 21.89
N ALA A 75 13.54 8.88 22.00
CA ALA A 75 13.49 10.08 22.83
C ALA A 75 12.38 11.06 22.36
N ALA A 76 12.21 11.22 21.04
CA ALA A 76 11.16 12.08 20.50
C ALA A 76 9.74 11.53 20.74
N VAL A 77 9.53 10.22 20.63
CA VAL A 77 8.26 9.60 21.00
C VAL A 77 7.99 9.79 22.50
N ASN A 78 8.99 9.57 23.36
CA ASN A 78 8.86 9.77 24.81
C ASN A 78 8.44 11.22 25.13
N ILE A 79 9.09 12.22 24.52
CA ILE A 79 8.72 13.63 24.65
C ILE A 79 7.25 13.85 24.29
N GLY A 80 6.79 13.30 23.15
CA GLY A 80 5.38 13.36 22.77
C GLY A 80 4.45 12.69 23.78
N ALA A 81 4.84 11.53 24.30
CA ALA A 81 4.07 10.77 25.28
C ALA A 81 3.91 11.51 26.63
N THR A 82 4.92 12.28 27.06
CA THR A 82 4.84 13.06 28.30
C THR A 82 3.73 14.10 28.27
N VAL A 83 3.56 14.79 27.14
CA VAL A 83 2.54 15.84 26.97
C VAL A 83 1.18 15.31 26.53
N ALA A 84 1.11 14.04 26.10
CA ALA A 84 -0.12 13.42 25.62
C ALA A 84 -1.19 13.41 26.70
N SER A 85 -2.44 13.69 26.33
CA SER A 85 -3.56 13.67 27.27
C SER A 85 -4.42 12.41 27.16
N GLY A 86 -4.36 11.68 26.06
CA GLY A 86 -5.08 10.42 25.86
C GLY A 86 -4.63 9.28 26.76
N ASP A 87 -5.55 8.37 27.04
CA ASP A 87 -5.29 7.13 27.78
C ASP A 87 -4.66 6.05 26.87
N ILE A 88 -4.76 6.24 25.56
CA ILE A 88 -4.11 5.43 24.53
C ILE A 88 -3.19 6.33 23.72
N LEU A 89 -1.94 5.90 23.56
CA LEU A 89 -0.96 6.54 22.69
C LEU A 89 -0.91 5.77 21.37
N VAL A 90 -0.87 6.49 20.26
CA VAL A 90 -0.73 5.91 18.93
C VAL A 90 0.51 6.52 18.27
N VAL A 91 1.55 5.71 18.07
CA VAL A 91 2.77 6.15 17.41
C VAL A 91 2.60 5.96 15.92
N ILE A 92 2.78 7.05 15.16
CA ILE A 92 2.57 7.09 13.71
C ILE A 92 3.78 7.78 13.09
N ASN A 93 4.49 7.08 12.19
CA ASN A 93 5.56 7.71 11.42
C ASN A 93 5.03 8.84 10.52
N PRO A 94 5.87 9.85 10.19
CA PRO A 94 5.44 11.05 9.48
C PRO A 94 5.04 10.81 8.01
N ASP A 95 5.27 9.60 7.50
CA ASP A 95 4.91 9.09 6.18
C ASP A 95 3.95 7.90 6.24
N CYS A 96 3.30 7.70 7.39
CA CYS A 96 2.15 6.80 7.51
C CYS A 96 0.86 7.53 7.15
N LEU A 97 0.04 6.89 6.33
CA LEU A 97 -1.26 7.34 5.88
C LEU A 97 -2.34 6.40 6.43
N VAL A 98 -3.26 6.98 7.19
CA VAL A 98 -4.33 6.28 7.89
C VAL A 98 -5.70 6.68 7.34
N TRP A 99 -6.68 5.79 7.46
CA TRP A 99 -8.08 6.09 7.15
C TRP A 99 -8.80 6.74 8.32
N PRO A 100 -9.95 7.41 8.09
CA PRO A 100 -10.74 8.00 9.17
C PRO A 100 -11.00 7.05 10.35
N HIS A 101 -11.30 5.78 10.09
CA HIS A 101 -11.59 4.78 11.12
C HIS A 101 -10.36 4.00 11.62
N THR A 102 -9.19 4.14 10.99
CA THR A 102 -8.02 3.29 11.26
C THR A 102 -7.55 3.39 12.71
N ILE A 103 -7.38 4.61 13.22
CA ILE A 103 -6.87 4.84 14.58
C ILE A 103 -7.84 4.29 15.63
N ASP A 104 -9.14 4.50 15.44
CA ASP A 104 -10.15 4.01 16.38
C ASP A 104 -10.15 2.48 16.50
N ARG A 105 -10.09 1.79 15.36
CA ARG A 105 -10.06 0.33 15.34
C ARG A 105 -8.80 -0.21 15.99
N LEU A 106 -7.64 0.38 15.71
CA LEU A 106 -6.37 0.00 16.34
C LEU A 106 -6.48 0.08 17.87
N CYS A 107 -7.20 1.07 18.37
CA CYS A 107 -7.38 1.33 19.80
C CYS A 107 -8.48 0.48 20.46
N ARG A 108 -9.35 -0.19 19.70
CA ARG A 108 -10.53 -0.89 20.23
C ARG A 108 -10.17 -1.94 21.28
N LEU A 109 -9.22 -2.82 20.98
CA LEU A 109 -8.81 -3.88 21.93
C LEU A 109 -8.21 -3.30 23.22
N LEU A 110 -7.52 -2.16 23.13
CA LEU A 110 -6.98 -1.45 24.29
C LEU A 110 -8.07 -0.80 25.15
N ARG A 111 -9.31 -0.68 24.69
CA ARG A 111 -10.43 -0.25 25.53
C ARG A 111 -11.12 -1.45 26.18
N ASP A 112 -11.25 -2.54 25.42
CA ASP A 112 -12.09 -3.67 25.80
C ASP A 112 -11.35 -4.75 26.60
N GLN A 113 -10.01 -4.86 26.47
CA GLN A 113 -9.19 -5.92 27.07
C GLN A 113 -8.03 -5.31 27.87
N GLN A 114 -7.95 -5.61 29.17
CA GLN A 114 -6.92 -5.05 30.05
C GLN A 114 -5.56 -5.74 29.90
N GLU A 115 -5.57 -7.01 29.54
CA GLU A 115 -4.37 -7.80 29.27
C GLU A 115 -3.66 -7.40 27.97
N VAL A 116 -4.38 -6.78 27.03
CA VAL A 116 -3.79 -6.25 25.79
C VAL A 116 -3.23 -4.87 26.06
N ALA A 117 -1.91 -4.74 25.97
CA ALA A 117 -1.23 -3.47 26.21
C ALA A 117 -0.77 -2.77 24.93
N LEU A 118 -0.51 -3.53 23.86
CA LEU A 118 0.06 -3.02 22.63
C LEU A 118 -0.56 -3.71 21.42
N VAL A 119 -1.02 -2.93 20.45
CA VAL A 119 -1.66 -3.42 19.21
C VAL A 119 -0.96 -2.81 18.00
N GLY A 120 -0.63 -3.65 17.03
CA GLY A 120 -0.21 -3.24 15.69
C GLY A 120 -1.17 -3.72 14.62
N GLY A 121 -1.09 -3.12 13.45
CA GLY A 121 -1.86 -3.50 12.27
C GLY A 121 -0.98 -3.86 11.08
N LEU A 122 -1.64 -4.17 9.97
CA LEU A 122 -1.00 -4.42 8.69
C LEU A 122 -0.45 -3.11 8.10
N VAL A 123 0.83 -3.05 7.80
CA VAL A 123 1.44 -1.88 7.16
C VAL A 123 1.80 -2.21 5.72
N PHE A 124 1.27 -1.44 4.78
CA PHE A 124 1.54 -1.60 3.36
C PHE A 124 2.58 -0.58 2.88
N GLY A 125 3.47 -0.98 1.99
CA GLY A 125 4.23 -0.03 1.18
C GLY A 125 3.36 0.69 0.15
N ILE A 126 3.91 1.67 -0.56
CA ILE A 126 3.19 2.43 -1.60
C ILE A 126 2.64 1.57 -2.75
N HIS A 127 3.26 0.42 -3.02
CA HIS A 127 2.81 -0.54 -4.03
C HIS A 127 1.92 -1.65 -3.45
N GLY A 128 1.48 -1.47 -2.20
CA GLY A 128 0.54 -2.36 -1.52
C GLY A 128 1.09 -3.75 -1.19
N ARG A 129 2.41 -3.92 -1.15
CA ARG A 129 3.03 -5.11 -0.52
C ARG A 129 3.03 -4.96 0.99
N GLU A 130 2.84 -6.05 1.73
CA GLU A 130 3.03 -6.04 3.19
C GLU A 130 4.47 -5.63 3.50
N GLN A 131 4.63 -4.62 4.35
CA GLN A 131 5.96 -4.16 4.74
C GLN A 131 6.61 -5.21 5.66
N VAL A 132 7.90 -5.44 5.44
CA VAL A 132 8.67 -6.35 6.29
C VAL A 132 8.71 -5.83 7.72
N GLY A 133 8.24 -6.64 8.67
CA GLY A 133 8.30 -6.34 10.10
C GLY A 133 7.00 -5.83 10.74
N CYS A 134 5.88 -5.80 10.01
CA CYS A 134 4.55 -5.48 10.57
C CYS A 134 4.22 -6.36 11.78
N ARG A 135 4.52 -7.67 11.67
CA ARG A 135 4.35 -8.71 12.67
C ARG A 135 5.61 -9.57 12.71
N ARG A 136 6.10 -9.82 13.92
CA ARG A 136 7.42 -10.42 14.14
C ARG A 136 7.41 -11.41 15.29
N TYR A 137 8.27 -12.40 15.17
CA TYR A 137 8.73 -13.20 16.28
C TYR A 137 9.84 -12.48 17.08
N ASP A 138 10.11 -12.97 18.28
CA ASP A 138 11.15 -12.42 19.14
C ASP A 138 12.51 -12.58 18.45
N VAL A 139 13.34 -11.56 18.63
CA VAL A 139 14.69 -11.51 18.10
C VAL A 139 15.54 -12.51 18.88
N THR A 140 15.86 -13.61 18.21
CA THR A 140 16.87 -14.56 18.67
C THR A 140 18.07 -14.53 17.72
N PRO A 141 19.25 -15.00 18.16
CA PRO A 141 20.39 -15.10 17.26
C PRO A 141 20.12 -15.97 16.03
N MET A 142 19.44 -17.10 16.21
CA MET A 142 19.06 -18.00 15.11
C MET A 142 18.18 -17.26 14.08
N ARG A 143 17.15 -16.54 14.54
CA ARG A 143 16.27 -15.76 13.65
C ARG A 143 16.97 -14.57 13.02
N SER A 144 17.94 -13.96 13.71
CA SER A 144 18.76 -12.86 13.17
C SER A 144 19.69 -13.35 12.06
N ILE A 145 20.32 -14.51 12.25
CA ILE A 145 21.12 -15.19 11.22
C ILE A 145 20.21 -15.56 10.04
N GLY A 146 19.04 -16.14 10.30
CA GLY A 146 18.08 -16.48 9.25
C GLY A 146 17.60 -15.28 8.44
N LYS A 147 17.32 -14.14 9.09
CA LYS A 147 16.98 -12.88 8.40
C LYS A 147 18.12 -12.37 7.52
N MET A 148 19.38 -12.54 7.95
CA MET A 148 20.55 -12.15 7.17
C MET A 148 20.76 -13.09 5.98
N LEU A 149 20.75 -14.40 6.21
CA LEU A 149 20.96 -15.42 5.18
C LEU A 149 19.83 -15.44 4.15
N GLY A 150 18.58 -15.24 4.57
CA GLY A 150 17.43 -15.18 3.66
C GLY A 150 17.51 -14.09 2.60
N LYS A 151 18.32 -13.04 2.83
CA LYS A 151 18.60 -12.01 1.80
C LYS A 151 19.64 -12.45 0.77
N LEU A 152 20.51 -13.40 1.13
CA LEU A 152 21.61 -13.89 0.29
C LEU A 152 21.18 -15.17 -0.46
N LEU A 153 20.45 -16.05 0.22
CA LEU A 153 19.97 -17.33 -0.26
C LEU A 153 18.50 -17.50 0.16
N PRO A 154 17.54 -17.54 -0.76
CA PRO A 154 16.11 -17.70 -0.44
C PRO A 154 15.78 -19.14 -0.02
N LEU A 155 16.38 -19.60 1.09
CA LEU A 155 16.19 -20.92 1.66
C LEU A 155 14.87 -20.95 2.43
N LYS A 156 13.92 -21.79 1.97
CA LYS A 156 12.51 -21.76 2.39
C LYS A 156 12.21 -22.10 3.86
N ASN A 157 13.19 -22.52 4.67
CA ASN A 157 12.93 -23.08 6.02
C ASN A 157 13.83 -22.55 7.14
N ILE A 158 14.58 -21.47 6.93
CA ILE A 158 15.39 -20.91 8.02
C ILE A 158 14.51 -19.98 8.88
N PRO A 159 14.40 -20.20 10.21
CA PRO A 159 13.66 -19.30 11.08
C PRO A 159 14.13 -17.85 10.90
N THR A 160 13.20 -16.93 10.71
CA THR A 160 13.46 -15.49 10.59
C THR A 160 12.63 -14.72 11.61
N ILE A 161 12.91 -13.42 11.75
CA ILE A 161 12.19 -12.52 12.65
C ILE A 161 10.83 -12.14 12.05
N ASP A 162 10.76 -11.94 10.74
CA ASP A 162 9.59 -11.35 10.07
C ASP A 162 8.58 -12.42 9.66
N MET A 163 7.30 -12.19 9.96
CA MET A 163 6.20 -13.08 9.57
C MET A 163 5.59 -12.72 8.21
N THR A 164 6.18 -11.79 7.46
CA THR A 164 5.63 -11.25 6.19
C THR A 164 5.40 -12.31 5.10
N ASN A 165 6.16 -13.41 5.14
CA ASN A 165 6.01 -14.53 4.20
C ASN A 165 4.97 -15.57 4.66
N GLU A 166 4.42 -15.42 5.86
CA GLU A 166 3.34 -16.27 6.36
C GLU A 166 1.98 -15.73 5.87
N PRO A 167 0.93 -16.57 5.76
CA PRO A 167 -0.41 -16.09 5.48
C PRO A 167 -0.86 -15.04 6.51
N ILE A 168 -1.70 -14.09 6.10
CA ILE A 168 -2.35 -13.18 7.05
C ILE A 168 -3.27 -14.01 7.96
N PRO A 169 -3.19 -13.82 9.28
CA PRO A 169 -4.09 -14.51 10.19
C PRO A 169 -5.53 -14.03 9.99
N LYS A 170 -6.50 -14.95 10.04
CA LYS A 170 -7.93 -14.61 9.89
C LYS A 170 -8.51 -13.88 11.10
N ASN A 171 -7.89 -14.05 12.26
CA ASN A 171 -8.31 -13.47 13.52
C ASN A 171 -7.14 -12.66 14.08
N ILE A 172 -7.45 -11.83 15.07
CA ILE A 172 -6.47 -11.21 15.95
C ILE A 172 -5.58 -12.30 16.58
N ILE A 173 -4.26 -12.09 16.56
CA ILE A 173 -3.29 -13.03 17.14
C ILE A 173 -2.30 -12.31 18.07
N ASP A 174 -1.76 -13.06 19.03
CA ASP A 174 -0.61 -12.62 19.80
C ASP A 174 0.65 -12.73 18.94
N VAL A 175 1.50 -11.72 19.00
CA VAL A 175 2.80 -11.68 18.31
C VAL A 175 3.89 -11.22 19.27
N ASP A 176 5.15 -11.51 18.96
CA ASP A 176 6.24 -11.10 19.84
C ASP A 176 6.58 -9.60 19.69
N ALA A 177 6.33 -9.03 18.51
CA ALA A 177 6.46 -7.61 18.24
C ALA A 177 5.68 -7.13 17.01
N VAL A 178 5.28 -5.85 17.02
CA VAL A 178 4.66 -5.13 15.89
C VAL A 178 5.49 -3.92 15.49
N SER A 179 5.31 -3.39 14.28
CA SER A 179 6.16 -2.31 13.73
C SER A 179 6.10 -0.99 14.54
N GLY A 180 7.26 -0.39 14.81
CA GLY A 180 7.38 0.94 15.41
C GLY A 180 6.82 2.08 14.55
N SER A 181 6.55 1.84 13.26
CA SER A 181 5.96 2.82 12.34
C SER A 181 4.49 3.15 12.61
N PHE A 182 3.75 2.20 13.19
CA PHE A 182 2.32 2.30 13.41
C PHE A 182 1.86 1.29 14.46
N PHE A 183 1.68 1.75 15.70
CA PHE A 183 1.14 0.94 16.79
C PHE A 183 0.37 1.80 17.81
N ALA A 184 -0.53 1.16 18.56
CA ALA A 184 -1.20 1.74 19.71
C ALA A 184 -0.75 1.06 20.99
N VAL A 185 -0.69 1.82 22.09
CA VAL A 185 -0.30 1.33 23.41
C VAL A 185 -1.09 2.03 24.50
N ARG A 186 -1.45 1.29 25.55
CA ARG A 186 -2.07 1.87 26.75
C ARG A 186 -1.07 2.80 27.46
N LYS A 187 -1.45 4.06 27.70
CA LYS A 187 -0.54 5.06 28.31
C LYS A 187 -0.05 4.64 29.70
N SER A 188 -0.90 3.97 30.49
CA SER A 188 -0.51 3.45 31.81
C SER A 188 0.64 2.45 31.71
N VAL A 189 0.57 1.49 30.79
CA VAL A 189 1.63 0.49 30.56
C VAL A 189 2.88 1.14 29.96
N TYR A 190 2.70 2.10 29.05
CA TYR A 190 3.83 2.87 28.51
C TYR A 190 4.61 3.57 29.62
N ASN A 191 3.92 4.22 30.55
CA ASN A 191 4.53 4.89 31.70
C ASN A 191 5.13 3.89 32.71
N GLU A 192 4.43 2.80 33.02
CA GLU A 192 4.92 1.73 33.90
C GLU A 192 6.29 1.21 33.44
N LEU A 193 6.44 1.04 32.12
CA LEU A 193 7.66 0.53 31.51
C LEU A 193 8.68 1.61 31.16
N SER A 194 8.48 2.86 31.60
CA SER A 194 9.36 4.01 31.31
C SER A 194 9.54 4.30 29.82
N GLY A 195 8.51 4.04 29.01
CA GLY A 195 8.45 4.37 27.59
C GLY A 195 9.37 3.57 26.68
N LEU A 196 9.72 4.15 25.52
CA LEU A 196 10.74 3.60 24.62
C LEU A 196 12.12 3.87 25.21
N ASP A 197 13.03 2.92 25.03
CA ASP A 197 14.36 3.00 25.61
C ASP A 197 15.26 3.92 24.77
N GLU A 198 15.73 5.01 25.36
CA GLU A 198 16.45 6.08 24.66
C GLU A 198 17.87 5.70 24.24
N ASP A 199 18.40 4.54 24.68
CA ASP A 199 19.65 4.00 24.13
C ASP A 199 19.49 3.56 22.65
N TYR A 200 18.25 3.40 22.17
CA TYR A 200 17.96 3.16 20.77
C TYR A 200 17.64 4.49 20.07
N PHE A 201 18.62 5.03 19.33
CA PHE A 201 18.40 6.22 18.50
C PHE A 201 17.41 5.95 17.36
N LEU A 202 17.52 4.80 16.70
CA LEU A 202 16.64 4.36 15.61
C LEU A 202 16.76 2.83 15.42
N HIS A 203 15.64 2.18 15.11
CA HIS A 203 15.47 0.73 15.01
C HIS A 203 15.69 -0.04 16.32
N PHE A 204 14.97 -1.17 16.45
CA PHE A 204 14.94 -2.06 17.62
C PHE A 204 14.31 -1.50 18.89
N GLU A 205 14.01 -0.20 18.97
CA GLU A 205 13.22 0.35 20.08
C GLU A 205 11.85 -0.31 20.21
N ASP A 206 11.22 -0.62 19.07
CA ASP A 206 9.92 -1.28 18.98
C ASP A 206 10.00 -2.75 19.44
N LEU A 207 11.04 -3.47 19.02
CA LEU A 207 11.33 -4.85 19.42
C LEU A 207 11.62 -4.95 20.91
N ASP A 208 12.44 -4.04 21.43
CA ASP A 208 12.78 -3.94 22.84
C ASP A 208 11.53 -3.68 23.69
N PHE A 209 10.73 -2.68 23.29
CA PHE A 209 9.52 -2.32 24.00
C PHE A 209 8.48 -3.44 23.99
N CYS A 210 8.21 -4.06 22.84
CA CYS A 210 7.30 -5.20 22.75
C CYS A 210 7.75 -6.37 23.65
N ARG A 211 9.06 -6.62 23.75
CA ARG A 211 9.60 -7.64 24.66
C ARG A 211 9.44 -7.25 26.12
N ARG A 212 9.64 -5.98 26.49
CA ARG A 212 9.39 -5.50 27.86
C ARG A 212 7.91 -5.60 28.24
N VAL A 213 7.00 -5.24 27.33
CA VAL A 213 5.55 -5.42 27.49
C VAL A 213 5.20 -6.88 27.78
N ARG A 214 5.71 -7.83 26.97
CA ARG A 214 5.48 -9.27 27.20
C ARG A 214 6.08 -9.76 28.53
N LYS A 215 7.28 -9.29 28.90
CA LYS A 215 7.92 -9.66 30.18
C LYS A 215 7.17 -9.14 31.40
N ALA A 216 6.44 -8.04 31.27
CA ALA A 216 5.56 -7.51 32.31
C ALA A 216 4.21 -8.25 32.42
N GLY A 217 3.98 -9.28 31.60
CA GLY A 217 2.77 -10.10 31.64
C GLY A 217 1.63 -9.61 30.74
N TYR A 218 1.84 -8.56 29.95
CA TYR A 218 0.86 -8.06 29.00
C TYR A 218 1.00 -8.70 27.61
N ARG A 219 -0.07 -8.65 26.84
CA ARG A 219 -0.13 -9.14 25.45
C ARG A 219 0.23 -8.05 24.46
N VAL A 220 1.00 -8.46 23.44
CA VAL A 220 1.28 -7.71 22.22
C VAL A 220 0.52 -8.39 21.09
N VAL A 221 -0.32 -7.63 20.40
CA VAL A 221 -1.35 -8.17 19.53
C VAL A 221 -1.23 -7.57 18.13
N PHE A 222 -1.46 -8.41 17.12
CA PHE A 222 -1.61 -7.99 15.73
C PHE A 222 -3.09 -8.11 15.33
N ASP A 223 -3.68 -7.00 14.89
CA ASP A 223 -5.04 -6.95 14.35
C ASP A 223 -4.99 -6.93 12.81
N PRO A 224 -5.39 -8.02 12.12
CA PRO A 224 -5.38 -8.08 10.67
C PRO A 224 -6.44 -7.19 10.00
N ASP A 225 -7.43 -6.68 10.73
CA ASP A 225 -8.52 -5.84 10.22
C ASP A 225 -8.20 -4.33 10.26
N VAL A 226 -6.98 -3.99 10.67
CA VAL A 226 -6.49 -2.61 10.73
C VAL A 226 -5.28 -2.49 9.81
N SER A 227 -5.33 -1.55 8.87
CA SER A 227 -4.19 -1.24 8.02
C SER A 227 -3.84 0.23 7.93
N ALA A 228 -2.57 0.48 7.58
CA ALA A 228 -2.03 1.79 7.23
C ALA A 228 -1.07 1.63 6.03
N VAL A 229 -0.88 2.70 5.26
CA VAL A 229 0.16 2.75 4.23
C VAL A 229 1.35 3.51 4.80
N HIS A 230 2.56 3.00 4.65
CA HIS A 230 3.81 3.63 5.07
C HIS A 230 4.75 3.67 3.89
N VAL A 231 5.16 4.88 3.51
CA VAL A 231 5.96 5.09 2.31
C VAL A 231 7.35 4.47 2.47
N GLY A 232 7.99 4.73 3.61
CA GLY A 232 9.33 4.26 3.94
C GLY A 232 10.43 5.13 3.33
N ALA A 233 11.52 5.30 4.08
CA ALA A 233 12.74 5.99 3.66
C ALA A 233 12.56 7.47 3.23
N VAL A 234 11.59 8.17 3.81
CA VAL A 234 11.29 9.57 3.47
C VAL A 234 12.22 10.62 4.09
N SER A 235 12.98 10.26 5.14
CA SER A 235 13.88 11.19 5.83
C SER A 235 15.03 11.60 4.92
N SER A 236 14.84 12.71 4.22
CA SER A 236 15.80 13.22 3.26
C SER A 236 17.09 13.69 3.95
N GLY A 237 18.22 13.42 3.31
CA GLY A 237 19.55 13.84 3.78
C GLY A 237 20.25 12.89 4.75
N VAL A 238 19.59 11.83 5.23
CA VAL A 238 20.27 10.78 6.01
C VAL A 238 20.96 9.79 5.05
N LYS A 239 22.27 9.62 5.19
CA LYS A 239 23.02 8.70 4.33
C LYS A 239 22.65 7.26 4.68
N SER A 240 22.49 6.39 3.68
CA SER A 240 22.20 4.95 3.87
C SER A 240 23.14 4.29 4.88
N ILE A 241 24.42 4.69 4.87
CA ILE A 241 25.41 4.15 5.79
C ILE A 241 25.14 4.52 7.26
N GLU A 242 24.56 5.68 7.51
CA GLU A 242 24.24 6.15 8.86
C GLU A 242 23.04 5.37 9.42
N ILE A 243 22.00 5.16 8.62
CA ILE A 243 20.85 4.29 8.96
C ILE A 243 21.34 2.87 9.27
N ILE A 244 22.23 2.33 8.44
CA ILE A 244 22.86 1.03 8.66
C ILE A 244 23.61 1.02 10.00
N ARG A 245 24.44 2.03 10.29
CA ARG A 245 25.16 2.15 11.57
C ARG A 245 24.21 2.18 12.77
N TYR A 246 23.14 2.96 12.73
CA TYR A 246 22.13 2.96 13.79
C TYR A 246 21.52 1.58 13.99
N LYS A 247 21.10 0.93 12.90
CA LYS A 247 20.53 -0.42 12.97
C LYS A 247 21.46 -1.45 13.61
N HIS A 248 22.75 -1.37 13.31
CA HIS A 248 23.77 -2.26 13.87
C HIS A 248 24.09 -1.94 15.34
N HIS A 249 24.19 -0.66 15.68
CA HIS A 249 24.33 -0.22 17.07
C HIS A 249 23.15 -0.73 17.90
N SER A 250 21.92 -0.49 17.44
CA SER A 250 20.69 -0.92 18.09
C SER A 250 20.58 -2.44 18.22
N LEU A 251 20.99 -3.22 17.21
CA LEU A 251 21.04 -4.69 17.31
C LEU A 251 22.01 -5.15 18.41
N LYS A 252 23.19 -4.50 18.51
CA LYS A 252 24.17 -4.79 19.57
C LYS A 252 23.61 -4.44 20.95
N THR A 253 22.97 -3.28 21.08
CA THR A 253 22.29 -2.85 22.31
C THR A 253 21.22 -3.85 22.73
N TYR A 254 20.37 -4.28 21.79
CA TYR A 254 19.32 -5.27 22.04
C TYR A 254 19.87 -6.58 22.59
N PHE A 255 20.89 -7.15 21.94
CA PHE A 255 21.51 -8.38 22.43
C PHE A 255 22.27 -8.18 23.75
N GLY A 256 22.88 -7.01 23.97
CA GLY A 256 23.52 -6.67 25.23
C GLY A 256 22.55 -6.49 26.41
N LYS A 257 21.26 -6.26 26.15
CA LYS A 257 20.20 -6.13 27.17
C LYS A 257 19.44 -7.45 27.40
N HIS A 258 19.16 -8.19 26.33
CA HIS A 258 18.26 -9.35 26.40
C HIS A 258 18.94 -10.72 26.30
N LEU A 259 20.24 -10.76 25.99
CA LEU A 259 21.08 -11.95 26.09
C LEU A 259 22.25 -11.70 27.04
N ASN A 260 22.87 -12.78 27.51
CA ASN A 260 24.08 -12.66 28.31
C ASN A 260 25.17 -11.96 27.47
N ARG A 261 25.68 -10.81 27.95
CA ARG A 261 26.72 -9.99 27.28
C ARG A 261 27.99 -10.78 26.98
N TYR A 262 28.24 -11.86 27.71
CA TYR A 262 29.38 -12.76 27.51
C TYR A 262 29.05 -14.00 26.66
N SER A 263 27.85 -14.08 26.08
CA SER A 263 27.53 -15.17 25.17
C SER A 263 28.32 -15.02 23.87
N LEU A 264 28.96 -16.11 23.43
CA LEU A 264 29.63 -16.23 22.13
C LEU A 264 28.75 -15.68 21.00
N THR A 265 27.45 -15.86 21.13
CA THR A 265 26.44 -15.42 20.18
C THR A 265 26.33 -13.90 20.03
N ALA A 266 26.41 -13.14 21.13
CA ALA A 266 26.42 -11.68 21.06
C ALA A 266 27.69 -11.16 20.37
N CYS A 267 28.85 -11.80 20.63
CA CYS A 267 30.10 -11.51 19.94
C CYS A 267 30.01 -11.80 18.43
N VAL A 268 29.50 -12.98 18.06
CA VAL A 268 29.32 -13.38 16.65
C VAL A 268 28.40 -12.40 15.92
N VAL A 269 27.24 -12.06 16.49
CA VAL A 269 26.35 -11.07 15.88
C VAL A 269 27.05 -9.72 15.73
N SER A 270 27.79 -9.25 16.74
CA SER A 270 28.52 -7.99 16.67
C SER A 270 29.57 -8.00 15.55
N ILE A 271 30.31 -9.09 15.39
CA ILE A 271 31.31 -9.24 14.32
C ILE A 271 30.65 -9.27 12.95
N MET A 272 29.61 -10.09 12.75
CA MET A 272 28.88 -10.15 11.48
C MET A 272 28.24 -8.81 11.13
N SER A 273 27.70 -8.13 12.14
CA SER A 273 27.13 -6.80 12.06
C SER A 273 28.16 -5.80 11.52
N GLN A 274 29.36 -5.76 12.11
CA GLN A 274 30.45 -4.90 11.63
C GLN A 274 30.88 -5.26 10.22
N LEU A 275 31.06 -6.56 9.93
CA LEU A 275 31.43 -7.04 8.59
C LEU A 275 30.41 -6.59 7.53
N HIS A 276 29.11 -6.65 7.84
CA HIS A 276 28.07 -6.16 6.93
C HIS A 276 28.18 -4.66 6.65
N VAL A 277 28.46 -3.83 7.66
CA VAL A 277 28.72 -2.40 7.49
C VAL A 277 29.91 -2.18 6.57
N TRP A 278 31.01 -2.89 6.81
CA TRP A 278 32.22 -2.78 5.98
C TRP A 278 31.97 -3.16 4.52
N ILE A 279 31.30 -4.30 4.28
CA ILE A 279 30.91 -4.73 2.94
C ILE A 279 30.02 -3.68 2.26
N ARG A 280 29.07 -3.09 2.99
CA ARG A 280 28.20 -2.03 2.45
C ARG A 280 28.96 -0.74 2.16
N CYS A 281 29.86 -0.29 3.04
CA CYS A 281 30.75 0.84 2.76
C CYS A 281 31.55 0.62 1.47
N LEU A 282 32.16 -0.57 1.33
CA LEU A 282 32.93 -0.94 0.14
C LEU A 282 32.04 -0.97 -1.12
N TYR A 283 30.82 -1.49 -1.01
CA TYR A 283 29.86 -1.51 -2.11
C TYR A 283 29.41 -0.10 -2.54
N GLU A 284 29.17 0.80 -1.60
CA GLU A 284 28.80 2.20 -1.89
C GLU A 284 29.96 2.99 -2.51
N LEU A 285 31.22 2.65 -2.22
CA LEU A 285 32.39 3.24 -2.91
C LEU A 285 32.48 2.84 -4.39
N VAL A 286 31.88 1.71 -4.77
CA VAL A 286 31.93 1.15 -6.13
C VAL A 286 30.67 1.48 -6.92
N LYS A 287 29.58 1.90 -6.27
CA LYS A 287 28.33 2.26 -6.95
C LYS A 287 28.24 3.76 -7.25
N PRO A 288 27.80 4.15 -8.46
CA PRO A 288 27.37 5.53 -8.68
C PRO A 288 26.15 5.82 -7.82
N GLU A 289 26.09 7.04 -7.25
CA GLU A 289 25.04 7.51 -6.35
C GLU A 289 23.65 7.08 -6.83
N MET A 290 23.03 6.14 -6.11
CA MET A 290 21.61 5.87 -6.28
C MET A 290 20.86 7.08 -5.70
N ARG A 291 20.28 7.89 -6.59
CA ARG A 291 19.41 9.01 -6.25
C ARG A 291 18.28 8.49 -5.35
N PHE A 292 18.21 9.02 -4.13
CA PHE A 292 17.08 8.82 -3.22
C PHE A 292 15.79 9.30 -3.90
N ASN A 293 14.77 8.45 -3.86
CA ASN A 293 13.51 8.69 -4.53
C ASN A 293 12.73 9.79 -3.80
N LYS A 294 12.61 10.96 -4.44
CA LYS A 294 11.70 12.04 -4.03
C LYS A 294 10.30 11.66 -4.57
N ASP A 295 9.56 10.87 -3.79
CA ASP A 295 8.33 10.19 -4.23
C ASP A 295 7.03 10.71 -3.56
N ALA A 296 6.95 12.00 -3.23
CA ALA A 296 5.70 12.56 -2.66
C ALA A 296 4.51 12.43 -3.63
N ASP A 297 4.77 12.60 -4.93
CA ASP A 297 3.74 12.75 -5.96
C ASP A 297 3.04 11.43 -6.34
N GLN A 298 3.62 10.26 -5.99
CA GLN A 298 3.02 8.96 -6.34
C GLN A 298 1.72 8.67 -5.55
N PHE A 299 1.55 9.27 -4.39
CA PHE A 299 0.41 9.02 -3.50
C PHE A 299 -0.51 10.23 -3.30
N GLU A 300 -0.17 11.40 -3.85
CA GLU A 300 -0.99 12.62 -3.76
C GLU A 300 -2.37 12.48 -4.45
N GLY A 301 -2.62 11.41 -5.20
CA GLY A 301 -3.82 11.28 -6.03
C GLY A 301 -4.88 10.27 -5.60
N THR A 302 -4.64 9.33 -4.68
CA THR A 302 -5.26 8.01 -4.90
C THR A 302 -6.33 7.55 -3.93
N TRP A 303 -6.64 8.32 -2.90
CA TRP A 303 -7.42 7.77 -1.79
C TRP A 303 -8.15 8.87 -1.00
N SER A 304 -8.74 9.88 -1.64
CA SER A 304 -9.63 10.77 -0.88
C SER A 304 -10.82 9.95 -0.43
N ALA A 305 -11.13 9.94 0.88
CA ALA A 305 -12.21 9.16 1.49
C ALA A 305 -13.63 9.57 1.03
N THR A 306 -13.74 10.29 -0.09
CA THR A 306 -14.93 10.90 -0.66
C THR A 306 -14.52 11.41 -2.03
N ASN A 307 -14.98 10.74 -3.08
CA ASN A 307 -15.50 11.30 -4.33
C ASN A 307 -15.55 10.17 -5.37
N GLY A 308 -16.76 9.86 -5.87
CA GLY A 308 -16.94 8.89 -6.95
C GLY A 308 -16.06 9.20 -8.16
N ASN A 309 -15.86 8.19 -9.01
CA ASN A 309 -14.91 8.07 -10.13
C ASN A 309 -13.61 7.30 -9.80
N GLU A 310 -13.68 6.28 -8.96
CA GLU A 310 -12.57 5.33 -8.75
C GLU A 310 -12.69 4.13 -9.71
N VAL A 311 -11.62 3.86 -10.47
CA VAL A 311 -11.54 2.76 -11.44
C VAL A 311 -10.40 1.82 -11.08
N PHE A 312 -10.72 0.54 -10.90
CA PHE A 312 -9.73 -0.51 -10.74
C PHE A 312 -9.43 -1.16 -12.08
N VAL A 313 -8.19 -1.03 -12.57
CA VAL A 313 -7.76 -1.59 -13.84
C VAL A 313 -6.87 -2.80 -13.62
N ILE A 314 -7.20 -3.87 -14.33
CA ILE A 314 -6.50 -5.15 -14.27
C ILE A 314 -5.95 -5.48 -15.65
N GLY A 315 -4.63 -5.64 -15.77
CA GLY A 315 -3.99 -5.99 -17.04
C GLY A 315 -2.48 -6.15 -16.92
N ASP A 316 -1.87 -6.77 -17.93
CA ASP A 316 -0.41 -6.83 -18.03
C ASP A 316 0.13 -5.46 -18.46
N GLN A 317 1.35 -5.08 -18.03
CA GLN A 317 1.96 -3.83 -18.48
C GLN A 317 2.32 -3.87 -19.97
N CYS A 318 1.36 -3.47 -20.80
CA CYS A 318 1.49 -3.30 -22.24
C CYS A 318 1.10 -1.89 -22.66
N ARG A 319 1.29 -1.56 -23.95
CA ARG A 319 0.91 -0.25 -24.51
C ARG A 319 -0.57 0.07 -24.29
N LEU A 320 -1.44 -0.93 -24.43
CA LEU A 320 -2.88 -0.78 -24.21
C LEU A 320 -3.22 -0.36 -22.78
N LEU A 321 -2.71 -1.07 -21.77
CA LEU A 321 -2.95 -0.73 -20.38
C LEU A 321 -2.51 0.71 -20.08
N ARG A 322 -1.33 1.11 -20.57
CA ARG A 322 -0.81 2.46 -20.37
C ARG A 322 -1.69 3.53 -21.00
N SER A 323 -2.13 3.31 -22.25
CA SER A 323 -3.00 4.25 -22.96
C SER A 323 -4.35 4.43 -22.24
N VAL A 324 -5.00 3.33 -21.85
CA VAL A 324 -6.26 3.37 -21.08
C VAL A 324 -6.09 4.14 -19.78
N VAL A 325 -5.07 3.80 -18.99
CA VAL A 325 -4.83 4.39 -17.67
C VAL A 325 -4.54 5.89 -17.75
N ILE A 326 -3.73 6.33 -18.72
CA ILE A 326 -3.43 7.75 -18.93
C ILE A 326 -4.70 8.52 -19.27
N ARG A 327 -5.54 8.00 -20.17
CA ARG A 327 -6.75 8.69 -20.59
C ARG A 327 -7.82 8.74 -19.50
N LEU A 328 -7.95 7.67 -18.71
CA LEU A 328 -8.81 7.66 -17.51
C LEU A 328 -8.38 8.74 -16.51
N ALA A 329 -7.08 8.80 -16.18
CA ALA A 329 -6.55 9.82 -15.30
C ALA A 329 -6.77 11.24 -15.85
N ALA A 330 -6.59 11.44 -17.16
CA ALA A 330 -6.81 12.73 -17.84
C ALA A 330 -8.29 13.16 -17.84
N ARG A 331 -9.24 12.22 -17.91
CA ARG A 331 -10.69 12.47 -17.76
C ARG A 331 -11.12 12.67 -16.30
N GLY A 332 -10.17 12.55 -15.39
CA GLY A 332 -10.38 12.84 -13.99
C GLY A 332 -10.93 11.68 -13.18
N TYR A 333 -10.63 10.44 -13.59
CA TYR A 333 -10.77 9.26 -12.74
C TYR A 333 -9.57 9.12 -11.80
N VAL A 334 -9.78 8.49 -10.65
CA VAL A 334 -8.70 7.97 -9.80
C VAL A 334 -8.52 6.50 -10.18
N VAL A 335 -7.32 6.13 -10.61
CA VAL A 335 -7.08 4.82 -11.22
C VAL A 335 -6.15 4.00 -10.32
N VAL A 336 -6.60 2.81 -9.93
CA VAL A 336 -5.75 1.82 -9.26
C VAL A 336 -5.48 0.70 -10.23
N VAL A 337 -4.20 0.44 -10.52
CA VAL A 337 -3.78 -0.56 -11.49
C VAL A 337 -3.05 -1.69 -10.79
N GLU A 338 -3.53 -2.91 -10.96
CA GLU A 338 -2.82 -4.09 -10.47
C GLU A 338 -1.77 -4.55 -11.47
N THR A 339 -0.54 -4.74 -10.99
CA THR A 339 0.59 -5.20 -11.81
C THR A 339 1.59 -6.02 -10.99
N ASN A 340 2.32 -6.92 -11.66
CA ASN A 340 3.38 -7.71 -11.02
C ASN A 340 4.67 -6.89 -10.76
N ASP A 341 4.86 -5.77 -11.48
CA ASP A 341 6.07 -4.95 -11.40
C ASP A 341 5.75 -3.45 -11.28
N PRO A 342 5.16 -3.01 -10.16
CA PRO A 342 4.72 -1.63 -9.98
C PRO A 342 5.89 -0.63 -9.86
N GLU A 343 7.10 -1.10 -9.54
CA GLU A 343 8.28 -0.25 -9.36
C GLU A 343 8.80 0.35 -10.69
N THR A 344 8.57 -0.35 -11.80
CA THR A 344 8.97 0.11 -13.15
C THR A 344 7.85 0.84 -13.88
N ALA A 345 6.66 0.92 -13.28
CA ALA A 345 5.49 1.52 -13.89
C ALA A 345 5.66 3.05 -14.05
N PRO A 346 5.07 3.65 -15.12
CA PRO A 346 5.18 5.08 -15.35
C PRO A 346 4.46 5.88 -14.26
N ARG A 347 5.06 7.01 -13.88
CA ARG A 347 4.43 7.95 -12.95
C ARG A 347 3.38 8.76 -13.69
N ILE A 348 2.12 8.58 -13.29
CA ILE A 348 0.98 9.29 -13.87
C ILE A 348 0.18 9.85 -12.69
N PRO A 349 -0.13 11.16 -12.68
CA PRO A 349 -0.99 11.75 -11.65
C PRO A 349 -2.31 10.98 -11.54
N ARG A 350 -2.81 10.78 -10.30
CA ARG A 350 -4.05 10.04 -10.02
C ARG A 350 -4.04 8.54 -10.35
N VAL A 351 -2.87 7.98 -10.65
CA VAL A 351 -2.70 6.54 -10.89
C VAL A 351 -1.85 5.92 -9.80
N SER A 352 -2.36 4.86 -9.16
CA SER A 352 -1.60 4.02 -8.23
C SER A 352 -1.34 2.65 -8.83
N TRP A 353 -0.08 2.24 -8.82
CA TRP A 353 0.35 0.92 -9.25
C TRP A 353 0.56 0.04 -8.03
N VAL A 354 -0.29 -0.98 -7.89
CA VAL A 354 -0.30 -1.90 -6.76
C VAL A 354 -0.03 -3.33 -7.20
N THR A 355 0.46 -4.13 -6.27
CA THR A 355 0.61 -5.57 -6.48
C THR A 355 -0.69 -6.32 -6.21
N SER A 356 -0.80 -7.53 -6.74
CA SER A 356 -1.88 -8.46 -6.39
C SER A 356 -1.93 -8.82 -4.90
N GLU A 357 -0.83 -8.62 -4.19
CA GLU A 357 -0.76 -8.78 -2.74
C GLU A 357 -1.64 -7.77 -2.02
N TYR A 358 -1.71 -6.52 -2.50
CA TYR A 358 -2.53 -5.48 -1.90
C TYR A 358 -4.00 -5.88 -1.88
N THR A 359 -4.52 -6.23 -3.06
CA THR A 359 -5.93 -6.62 -3.23
C THR A 359 -6.25 -7.95 -2.56
N ALA A 360 -5.24 -8.79 -2.27
CA ALA A 360 -5.42 -10.03 -1.52
C ALA A 360 -5.42 -9.81 0.01
N LYS A 361 -4.65 -8.83 0.50
CA LYS A 361 -4.34 -8.66 1.93
C LYS A 361 -5.04 -7.48 2.59
N VAL A 362 -5.43 -6.44 1.84
CA VAL A 362 -6.04 -5.23 2.41
C VAL A 362 -7.36 -5.58 3.13
N PRO A 363 -7.58 -5.10 4.37
CA PRO A 363 -8.85 -5.30 5.07
C PRO A 363 -10.02 -4.81 4.23
N GLU A 364 -11.16 -5.51 4.29
CA GLU A 364 -12.32 -5.20 3.44
C GLU A 364 -12.79 -3.75 3.58
N LYS A 365 -12.74 -3.21 4.80
CA LYS A 365 -13.16 -1.85 5.11
C LYS A 365 -12.13 -0.77 4.78
N ASP A 366 -10.90 -1.17 4.44
CA ASP A 366 -9.80 -0.30 4.02
C ASP A 366 -9.57 -0.42 2.50
N CYS A 367 -10.23 -1.38 1.86
CA CYS A 367 -10.33 -1.50 0.41
C CYS A 367 -11.19 -0.34 -0.11
N PRO A 368 -10.78 0.33 -1.19
CA PRO A 368 -11.60 1.36 -1.80
C PRO A 368 -12.83 0.69 -2.42
N GLU A 369 -13.93 1.43 -2.42
CA GLU A 369 -15.10 1.06 -3.22
C GLU A 369 -14.86 1.55 -4.64
N PHE A 370 -14.54 0.62 -5.54
CA PHE A 370 -14.41 0.94 -6.95
C PHE A 370 -15.79 0.96 -7.60
N ASP A 371 -16.16 2.10 -8.18
CA ASP A 371 -17.34 2.21 -9.03
C ASP A 371 -17.23 1.29 -10.24
N TRP A 372 -15.99 1.13 -10.73
CA TRP A 372 -15.68 0.41 -11.95
C TRP A 372 -14.50 -0.54 -11.79
N ILE A 373 -14.65 -1.76 -12.31
CA ILE A 373 -13.53 -2.67 -12.51
C ILE A 373 -13.37 -2.92 -14.00
N LEU A 374 -12.23 -2.49 -14.54
CA LEU A 374 -11.85 -2.69 -15.93
C LEU A 374 -10.83 -3.81 -16.05
N CYS A 375 -11.21 -4.92 -16.68
CA CYS A 375 -10.28 -6.01 -17.00
C CYS A 375 -9.87 -5.93 -18.47
N LEU A 376 -8.57 -5.79 -18.73
CA LEU A 376 -7.97 -5.79 -20.07
C LEU A 376 -7.26 -7.12 -20.31
N GLY A 377 -7.90 -8.03 -21.07
CA GLY A 377 -7.32 -9.33 -21.40
C GLY A 377 -8.38 -10.43 -21.58
N TYR A 378 -7.96 -11.69 -21.66
CA TYR A 378 -8.89 -12.80 -21.91
C TYR A 378 -9.80 -13.14 -20.71
N ALA A 379 -11.00 -13.65 -20.97
CA ALA A 379 -12.05 -13.88 -19.98
C ALA A 379 -11.65 -14.79 -18.79
N GLY A 380 -10.67 -15.68 -18.98
CA GLY A 380 -10.16 -16.55 -17.92
C GLY A 380 -9.44 -15.79 -16.80
N LYS A 381 -8.77 -14.67 -17.10
CA LYS A 381 -8.21 -13.78 -16.07
C LYS A 381 -9.33 -13.17 -15.23
N LEU A 382 -10.39 -12.65 -15.85
CA LEU A 382 -11.55 -12.11 -15.12
C LEU A 382 -12.12 -13.13 -14.14
N LYS A 383 -12.31 -14.40 -14.53
CA LYS A 383 -12.81 -15.44 -13.62
C LYS A 383 -11.93 -15.66 -12.40
N VAL A 384 -10.61 -15.59 -12.55
CA VAL A 384 -9.66 -15.64 -11.41
C VAL A 384 -9.86 -14.44 -10.49
N TYR A 385 -10.01 -13.26 -11.07
CA TYR A 385 -10.25 -12.02 -10.34
C TYR A 385 -11.61 -12.00 -9.63
N GLN A 386 -12.69 -12.39 -10.30
CA GLN A 386 -14.02 -12.53 -9.72
C GLN A 386 -14.02 -13.50 -8.54
N LYS A 387 -13.34 -14.65 -8.64
CA LYS A 387 -13.16 -15.56 -7.50
C LYS A 387 -12.42 -14.89 -6.35
N ARG A 388 -11.36 -14.14 -6.64
CA ARG A 388 -10.58 -13.42 -5.63
C ARG A 388 -11.42 -12.35 -4.94
N PHE A 389 -12.26 -11.63 -5.68
CA PHE A 389 -13.11 -10.56 -5.16
C PHE A 389 -14.52 -11.02 -4.77
N ALA A 390 -14.84 -12.32 -4.81
CA ALA A 390 -16.17 -12.84 -4.54
C ALA A 390 -16.70 -12.51 -3.14
N HIS A 391 -15.79 -12.23 -2.21
CA HIS A 391 -16.09 -11.84 -0.84
C HIS A 391 -16.28 -10.33 -0.65
N ARG A 392 -16.03 -9.52 -1.69
CA ARG A 392 -16.11 -8.05 -1.62
C ARG A 392 -17.34 -7.54 -2.37
N LYS A 393 -17.87 -6.41 -1.90
CA LYS A 393 -18.76 -5.60 -2.73
C LYS A 393 -17.92 -4.95 -3.81
N LEU A 394 -18.17 -5.34 -5.06
CA LEU A 394 -17.60 -4.67 -6.22
C LEU A 394 -18.66 -3.79 -6.84
N GLY A 395 -18.27 -2.62 -7.35
CA GLY A 395 -19.11 -1.83 -8.24
C GLY A 395 -19.33 -2.55 -9.57
N THR A 396 -19.75 -1.79 -10.58
CA THR A 396 -20.03 -2.32 -11.92
C THR A 396 -18.74 -2.83 -12.57
N GLN A 397 -18.79 -4.04 -13.11
CA GLN A 397 -17.62 -4.71 -13.70
C GLN A 397 -17.72 -4.68 -15.22
N LEU A 398 -16.70 -4.11 -15.86
CA LEU A 398 -16.55 -4.09 -17.31
C LEU A 398 -15.31 -4.91 -17.69
N LEU A 399 -15.53 -6.05 -18.33
CA LEU A 399 -14.45 -6.79 -18.98
C LEU A 399 -14.41 -6.40 -20.45
N ILE A 400 -13.22 -6.00 -20.89
CA ILE A 400 -12.90 -5.79 -22.29
C ILE A 400 -11.93 -6.89 -22.68
N GLU A 401 -12.51 -7.91 -23.32
CA GLU A 401 -11.72 -9.00 -23.87
C GLU A 401 -11.15 -8.57 -25.21
N THR A 402 -9.89 -8.16 -25.17
CA THR A 402 -9.09 -7.98 -26.37
C THR A 402 -8.53 -9.35 -26.77
N GLY A 403 -8.80 -9.83 -27.99
CA GLY A 403 -8.20 -11.06 -28.55
C GLY A 403 -6.66 -11.02 -28.70
N VAL A 404 -6.03 -9.96 -28.22
CA VAL A 404 -4.60 -9.68 -28.26
C VAL A 404 -3.87 -10.55 -27.24
N LYS A 405 -3.12 -11.53 -27.74
CA LYS A 405 -2.18 -12.29 -26.90
C LYS A 405 -0.93 -11.44 -26.66
N SER A 406 -0.60 -11.26 -25.40
CA SER A 406 0.61 -10.57 -24.98
C SER A 406 1.83 -11.43 -25.36
N LYS A 407 2.74 -10.92 -26.21
CA LYS A 407 3.97 -11.63 -26.61
C LYS A 407 5.11 -11.17 -25.71
N VAL A 408 5.63 -12.06 -24.88
CA VAL A 408 6.85 -11.81 -24.10
C VAL A 408 8.00 -11.66 -25.09
N VAL A 409 8.56 -10.45 -25.21
CA VAL A 409 9.78 -10.22 -25.99
C VAL A 409 10.96 -10.37 -25.03
N ASP A 410 11.72 -11.45 -25.20
CA ASP A 410 12.99 -11.64 -24.50
C ASP A 410 14.03 -10.73 -25.17
N GLN A 411 14.27 -9.54 -24.62
CA GLN A 411 15.38 -8.71 -25.08
C GLN A 411 16.67 -9.27 -24.48
N SER A 412 17.31 -10.15 -25.24
CA SER A 412 18.69 -10.54 -25.00
C SER A 412 19.60 -9.33 -25.24
N ASP A 413 19.81 -8.50 -24.23
CA ASP A 413 21.14 -7.91 -24.02
C ASP A 413 21.35 -7.31 -22.63
N THR A 414 22.59 -7.42 -22.20
CA THR A 414 23.09 -7.20 -20.85
C THR A 414 22.90 -5.76 -20.38
N ILE A 415 21.83 -5.50 -19.60
CA ILE A 415 21.72 -4.64 -18.41
C ILE A 415 20.24 -4.68 -17.99
N LYS A 416 19.98 -5.19 -16.77
CA LYS A 416 18.66 -5.32 -16.11
C LYS A 416 17.65 -4.23 -16.52
N LYS A 417 16.76 -4.54 -17.47
CA LYS A 417 15.57 -3.75 -17.80
C LYS A 417 14.36 -4.67 -17.96
N ALA A 418 13.21 -4.13 -17.58
CA ALA A 418 11.92 -4.79 -17.39
C ALA A 418 11.46 -5.63 -18.58
N ILE A 419 10.71 -6.69 -18.30
CA ILE A 419 9.91 -7.41 -19.30
C ILE A 419 8.75 -6.49 -19.69
N VAL A 420 8.97 -5.63 -20.68
CA VAL A 420 7.86 -4.94 -21.35
C VAL A 420 7.23 -5.96 -22.28
N VAL A 421 5.99 -6.35 -22.00
CA VAL A 421 5.23 -7.16 -22.94
C VAL A 421 4.76 -6.24 -24.06
N GLU A 422 5.53 -6.21 -25.15
CA GLU A 422 5.11 -5.52 -26.35
C GLU A 422 3.94 -6.29 -26.96
N THR A 423 2.77 -5.64 -27.01
CA THR A 423 1.87 -5.88 -28.12
C THR A 423 2.64 -5.43 -29.35
N GLY A 424 3.17 -6.37 -30.13
CA GLY A 424 4.02 -6.06 -31.29
C GLY A 424 3.31 -5.04 -32.18
N ASP A 425 3.98 -3.92 -32.39
CA ASP A 425 3.54 -2.75 -33.15
C ASP A 425 2.29 -1.99 -32.63
N ASP A 426 2.15 -0.72 -33.01
CA ASP A 426 1.02 0.17 -32.65
C ASP A 426 -0.36 -0.33 -33.16
N TRP A 427 -0.35 -1.42 -33.92
CA TRP A 427 -1.50 -2.05 -34.54
C TRP A 427 -1.75 -3.45 -33.94
N LEU A 428 -3.00 -3.72 -33.57
CA LEU A 428 -3.41 -5.03 -33.11
C LEU A 428 -3.81 -5.90 -34.31
N GLN A 429 -2.98 -6.88 -34.68
CA GLN A 429 -3.31 -7.88 -35.69
C GLN A 429 -4.00 -9.10 -35.05
N ARG A 430 -5.24 -9.36 -35.50
CA ARG A 430 -6.14 -10.51 -35.21
C ARG A 430 -6.77 -10.56 -33.81
N GLY A 431 -8.10 -10.62 -33.79
CA GLY A 431 -8.92 -11.04 -32.64
C GLY A 431 -10.32 -10.43 -32.67
N SER A 432 -11.33 -11.15 -32.20
CA SER A 432 -12.63 -10.54 -31.87
C SER A 432 -12.46 -9.69 -30.61
N LEU A 433 -13.05 -8.49 -30.60
CA LEU A 433 -13.19 -7.67 -29.41
C LEU A 433 -14.55 -7.97 -28.79
N SER A 434 -14.55 -8.36 -27.51
CA SER A 434 -15.79 -8.64 -26.79
C SER A 434 -15.89 -7.74 -25.57
N LEU A 435 -17.02 -7.04 -25.44
CA LEU A 435 -17.38 -6.30 -24.24
C LEU A 435 -18.32 -7.18 -23.41
N TRP A 436 -17.96 -7.32 -22.14
CA TRP A 436 -18.67 -8.11 -21.17
C TRP A 436 -19.00 -7.20 -19.98
N LEU A 437 -20.28 -7.03 -19.68
CA LEU A 437 -20.71 -6.24 -18.54
C LEU A 437 -21.32 -7.12 -17.46
N TRP A 438 -20.91 -6.89 -16.21
CA TRP A 438 -21.49 -7.50 -15.03
C TRP A 438 -21.99 -6.40 -14.08
N PRO A 439 -23.32 -6.22 -13.93
CA PRO A 439 -23.88 -5.23 -13.04
C PRO A 439 -23.63 -5.57 -11.56
N SER A 440 -23.54 -4.53 -10.73
CA SER A 440 -23.37 -4.66 -9.27
C SER A 440 -24.57 -5.39 -8.63
N ASN A 441 -24.30 -6.30 -7.70
CA ASN A 441 -25.29 -7.14 -7.05
C ASN A 441 -25.96 -6.41 -5.86
N THR A 442 -26.51 -5.22 -6.08
CA THR A 442 -27.17 -4.41 -5.05
C THR A 442 -28.69 -4.55 -5.11
N ASN A 443 -29.24 -5.76 -4.85
CA ASN A 443 -30.59 -5.93 -4.27
C ASN A 443 -30.88 -7.40 -3.89
N ARG A 444 -30.49 -7.81 -2.67
CA ARG A 444 -30.71 -9.15 -2.10
C ARG A 444 -32.18 -9.52 -1.78
N ARG A 445 -33.20 -8.83 -2.31
CA ARG A 445 -34.63 -9.14 -2.05
C ARG A 445 -35.45 -9.66 -3.24
N LYS A 446 -34.84 -9.88 -4.41
CA LYS A 446 -35.50 -10.52 -5.56
C LYS A 446 -34.64 -11.59 -6.24
N VAL A 447 -33.86 -12.33 -5.46
CA VAL A 447 -33.02 -13.43 -5.98
C VAL A 447 -33.73 -14.76 -5.80
N GLU A 448 -34.71 -15.03 -6.66
CA GLU A 448 -35.10 -16.41 -7.02
C GLU A 448 -35.35 -16.57 -8.54
N LYS A 449 -34.96 -15.59 -9.37
CA LYS A 449 -35.15 -15.70 -10.84
C LYS A 449 -34.14 -14.95 -11.72
N LEU A 450 -32.89 -14.80 -11.26
CA LEU A 450 -31.79 -14.27 -12.08
C LEU A 450 -30.62 -15.26 -12.07
N SER A 451 -30.84 -16.41 -12.68
CA SER A 451 -29.78 -17.25 -13.20
C SER A 451 -29.40 -16.73 -14.59
N ILE A 452 -28.13 -16.35 -14.78
CA ILE A 452 -27.45 -16.23 -16.07
C ILE A 452 -28.01 -15.12 -16.98
N ASN A 453 -27.46 -13.90 -16.86
CA ASN A 453 -27.43 -12.93 -17.96
C ASN A 453 -26.04 -12.27 -17.92
N ASP A 454 -25.05 -13.01 -18.38
CA ASP A 454 -23.73 -12.47 -18.73
C ASP A 454 -23.93 -11.74 -20.07
N GLU A 455 -24.10 -10.42 -20.07
CA GLU A 455 -24.43 -9.68 -21.29
C GLU A 455 -23.18 -9.47 -22.16
N LEU A 456 -23.18 -10.14 -23.32
CA LEU A 456 -22.12 -10.14 -24.31
C LEU A 456 -22.48 -9.22 -25.48
N VAL A 457 -21.69 -8.16 -25.70
CA VAL A 457 -21.72 -7.40 -26.96
C VAL A 457 -20.38 -7.62 -27.65
N THR A 458 -20.37 -8.39 -28.74
CA THR A 458 -19.17 -8.63 -29.55
C THR A 458 -19.13 -7.68 -30.74
N SER A 459 -17.94 -7.37 -31.24
CA SER A 459 -17.78 -6.70 -32.54
C SER A 459 -18.29 -7.55 -33.72
N GLN A 460 -18.67 -8.82 -33.49
CA GLN A 460 -19.25 -9.72 -34.49
C GLN A 460 -20.77 -9.73 -34.46
N GLY A 461 -21.40 -8.65 -34.93
CA GLY A 461 -22.73 -8.72 -35.55
C GLY A 461 -22.77 -9.56 -36.85
N LEU A 462 -21.89 -10.55 -37.01
CA LEU A 462 -21.74 -11.43 -38.16
C LEU A 462 -21.53 -12.89 -37.73
N SER A 463 -22.33 -13.37 -36.78
CA SER A 463 -22.66 -14.80 -36.71
C SER A 463 -23.96 -15.06 -37.46
N GLN A 464 -23.95 -14.83 -38.78
CA GLN A 464 -24.90 -15.53 -39.66
C GLN A 464 -24.09 -16.47 -40.56
N GLU A 465 -24.24 -17.75 -40.21
CA GLU A 465 -24.09 -18.94 -41.04
C GLU A 465 -23.00 -18.94 -42.13
N GLY A 466 -21.90 -19.63 -41.81
CA GLY A 466 -21.25 -20.50 -42.79
C GLY A 466 -20.58 -19.84 -44.00
N ARG A 467 -19.62 -18.93 -43.79
CA ARG A 467 -18.53 -18.70 -44.76
C ARG A 467 -17.18 -18.47 -44.04
N PRO A 468 -16.08 -19.06 -44.51
CA PRO A 468 -14.75 -18.71 -44.03
C PRO A 468 -14.44 -17.27 -44.48
N VAL A 469 -14.27 -16.35 -43.52
CA VAL A 469 -13.86 -14.98 -43.82
C VAL A 469 -12.40 -15.00 -44.25
N SER A 470 -12.17 -14.86 -45.56
CA SER A 470 -10.87 -14.60 -46.15
C SER A 470 -10.39 -13.18 -45.82
N ASP A 471 -9.13 -13.06 -45.38
CA ASP A 471 -8.19 -11.95 -45.58
C ASP A 471 -8.73 -10.51 -45.60
N SER A 472 -9.47 -10.08 -44.58
CA SER A 472 -9.57 -8.64 -44.24
C SER A 472 -8.87 -8.39 -42.90
N HIS A 473 -7.65 -7.83 -42.96
CA HIS A 473 -6.91 -7.42 -41.78
C HIS A 473 -7.38 -6.02 -41.36
N GLN A 474 -8.44 -5.92 -40.55
CA GLN A 474 -8.73 -4.66 -39.84
C GLN A 474 -7.60 -4.39 -38.83
N GLN A 475 -6.91 -3.26 -38.98
CA GLN A 475 -5.96 -2.78 -37.97
C GLN A 475 -6.74 -1.97 -36.92
N VAL A 476 -6.72 -2.44 -35.67
CA VAL A 476 -7.27 -1.71 -34.53
C VAL A 476 -6.11 -1.03 -33.81
N HIS A 477 -6.15 0.29 -33.66
CA HIS A 477 -5.13 1.00 -32.89
C HIS A 477 -5.40 0.88 -31.39
N VAL A 478 -4.35 0.91 -30.59
CA VAL A 478 -4.46 0.92 -29.11
C VAL A 478 -5.34 2.09 -28.63
N ASP A 479 -5.26 3.23 -29.31
CA ASP A 479 -6.07 4.41 -29.00
C ASP A 479 -7.57 4.18 -29.23
N ASP A 480 -7.95 3.40 -30.24
CA ASP A 480 -9.36 3.11 -30.55
C ASP A 480 -9.99 2.31 -29.40
N ILE A 481 -9.27 1.30 -28.90
CA ILE A 481 -9.72 0.51 -27.75
C ILE A 481 -9.73 1.38 -26.49
N SER A 482 -8.74 2.25 -26.33
CA SER A 482 -8.67 3.13 -25.16
C SER A 482 -9.81 4.13 -25.13
N GLU A 483 -10.18 4.73 -26.27
CA GLU A 483 -11.37 5.58 -26.38
C GLU A 483 -12.66 4.81 -26.15
N LEU A 484 -12.78 3.58 -26.68
CA LEU A 484 -13.93 2.73 -26.40
C LEU A 484 -14.10 2.49 -24.88
N CYS A 485 -13.01 2.23 -24.16
CA CYS A 485 -13.06 2.06 -22.69
C CYS A 485 -13.70 3.27 -22.02
N ILE A 486 -13.31 4.48 -22.44
CA ILE A 486 -13.77 5.71 -21.79
C ILE A 486 -15.18 6.07 -22.24
N ASP A 487 -15.51 5.87 -23.52
CA ASP A 487 -16.85 6.11 -24.05
C ASP A 487 -17.88 5.24 -23.31
N VAL A 488 -17.54 3.98 -23.01
CA VAL A 488 -18.38 3.09 -22.20
C VAL A 488 -18.48 3.58 -20.75
N LEU A 489 -17.35 3.91 -20.11
CA LEU A 489 -17.35 4.36 -18.72
C LEU A 489 -18.10 5.68 -18.52
N ALA A 490 -17.91 6.66 -19.41
CA ALA A 490 -18.60 7.93 -19.37
C ALA A 490 -20.10 7.75 -19.64
N GLY A 491 -20.45 7.03 -20.70
CA GLY A 491 -21.86 6.81 -21.07
C GLY A 491 -22.68 6.13 -19.98
N ILE A 492 -22.09 5.19 -19.24
CA ILE A 492 -22.78 4.51 -18.13
C ILE A 492 -22.76 5.34 -16.84
N SER A 493 -21.70 6.11 -16.57
CA SER A 493 -21.62 6.96 -15.37
C SER A 493 -22.61 8.15 -15.40
N GLU A 494 -23.07 8.56 -16.59
CA GLU A 494 -24.00 9.67 -16.79
C GLU A 494 -25.49 9.30 -16.58
N GLN A 495 -25.83 8.09 -16.10
CA GLN A 495 -27.23 7.61 -16.08
C GLN A 495 -27.78 7.08 -14.75
N GLU A 496 -29.09 7.27 -14.55
CA GLU A 496 -29.87 6.88 -13.36
C GLU A 496 -30.78 5.63 -13.55
N SER A 497 -30.80 4.91 -14.69
CA SER A 497 -31.72 3.76 -14.88
C SER A 497 -31.17 2.54 -15.64
N ASP A 498 -31.56 1.34 -15.20
CA ASP A 498 -31.06 0.03 -15.65
C ASP A 498 -31.44 -0.37 -17.10
N THR A 499 -32.37 0.33 -17.75
CA THR A 499 -32.90 -0.07 -19.07
C THR A 499 -32.13 0.48 -20.27
N CYS A 500 -31.04 1.22 -20.06
CA CYS A 500 -30.30 1.94 -21.11
C CYS A 500 -28.85 1.47 -21.32
N THR A 501 -28.28 0.71 -20.38
CA THR A 501 -26.89 0.25 -20.42
C THR A 501 -26.56 -0.61 -21.65
N GLN A 502 -27.49 -1.48 -22.09
CA GLN A 502 -27.34 -2.26 -23.32
C GLN A 502 -27.27 -1.39 -24.57
N GLN A 503 -28.11 -0.34 -24.64
CA GLN A 503 -28.11 0.59 -25.75
C GLN A 503 -26.81 1.40 -25.77
N ILE A 504 -26.30 1.83 -24.61
CA ILE A 504 -25.00 2.50 -24.50
C ILE A 504 -23.87 1.59 -25.00
N LEU A 505 -23.80 0.34 -24.54
CA LEU A 505 -22.77 -0.60 -24.98
C LEU A 505 -22.84 -0.83 -26.50
N LYS A 506 -24.05 -0.98 -27.04
CA LYS A 506 -24.28 -1.12 -28.47
C LYS A 506 -23.85 0.14 -29.23
N ASP A 507 -24.24 1.33 -28.77
CA ASP A 507 -23.89 2.61 -29.40
C ASP A 507 -22.36 2.85 -29.35
N CYS A 508 -21.71 2.51 -28.24
CA CYS A 508 -20.26 2.57 -28.11
C CYS A 508 -19.58 1.62 -29.08
N MET A 509 -20.07 0.38 -29.22
CA MET A 509 -19.54 -0.60 -30.15
C MET A 509 -19.78 -0.18 -31.60
N ASP A 510 -20.95 0.40 -31.92
CA ASP A 510 -21.27 0.91 -33.25
C ASP A 510 -20.38 2.10 -33.61
N ARG A 511 -20.14 3.04 -32.68
CA ARG A 511 -19.17 4.14 -32.85
C ARG A 511 -17.75 3.61 -33.04
N PHE A 512 -17.34 2.61 -32.26
CA PHE A 512 -16.05 1.96 -32.43
C PHE A 512 -15.93 1.36 -33.83
N ASN A 513 -16.91 0.56 -34.27
CA ASN A 513 -16.96 -0.05 -35.60
C ASN A 513 -16.93 0.98 -36.74
N GLN A 514 -17.50 2.17 -36.55
CA GLN A 514 -17.41 3.26 -37.53
C GLN A 514 -16.02 3.92 -37.59
N ARG A 515 -15.27 3.95 -36.48
CA ARG A 515 -13.92 4.53 -36.40
C ARG A 515 -12.86 3.63 -37.05
N ILE A 516 -12.95 2.32 -36.85
CA ILE A 516 -12.05 1.34 -37.46
C ILE A 516 -12.33 1.21 -38.96
N ARG A 517 -11.59 1.96 -39.77
CA ARG A 517 -11.69 1.92 -41.23
C ARG A 517 -11.25 0.54 -41.76
N PRO A 518 -11.97 -0.06 -42.73
CA PRO A 518 -11.36 -1.07 -43.58
C PRO A 518 -10.18 -0.42 -44.32
N LEU A 519 -9.06 -1.14 -44.46
CA LEU A 519 -8.01 -0.75 -45.40
C LEU A 519 -8.69 -0.55 -46.76
N TYR A 520 -8.63 0.66 -47.31
CA TYR A 520 -8.80 0.80 -48.75
C TYR A 520 -7.67 -0.02 -49.38
N ASN A 521 -8.05 -1.00 -50.22
CA ASN A 521 -7.15 -1.91 -50.93
C ASN A 521 -6.02 -1.17 -51.64
#